data_AF-A0A6G3SEQ9-F1
#
_entry.id   AF-A0A6G3SEQ9-F1
#
_cell.length_a   1.000
_cell.length_b   1.000
_cell.length_c   1.000
_cell.angle_alpha   90.00
_cell.angle_beta   90.00
_cell.angle_gamma   90.00
#
_symmetry.space_group_name_H-M   'P 1'
#
loop_
_entity.id
_entity.type
_entity.pdbx_description
1 polymer ?
#
loop_
_entity_poly.entity_id
_entity_poly.type
_entity_poly.pdbx_seq_one_letter_code
_entity_poly.pdbx_strand_id
1 'polypeptide(L)'
;IVLDLRGNSGGLVTEAVGAASAFLDGGLVATYDVRGAQRALHAERGGDTTRPVVVLVDSGTMSAAELLTGALQDRGRAVVVGTRTFGKGSVQMPSRLPDGSVAELTVGHYRTPAGRSVDGRGITPDLEADDDARQRAETVLSGLGDPS
;
A
#
# COMPACT_ATOMS: atom_id res chain seq x y z
N ILE A 1 3.92 8.74 -13.57
CA ILE A 1 2.98 7.58 -13.50
C ILE A 1 1.86 7.93 -12.55
N VAL A 2 0.60 7.72 -12.95
CA VAL A 2 -0.54 7.75 -12.02
C VAL A 2 -0.98 6.31 -11.77
N LEU A 3 -0.83 5.84 -10.54
CA LEU A 3 -1.28 4.53 -10.10
C LEU A 3 -2.65 4.67 -9.43
N ASP A 4 -3.71 4.24 -10.12
CA ASP A 4 -5.08 4.37 -9.63
C ASP A 4 -5.51 3.12 -8.83
N LEU A 5 -5.67 3.28 -7.51
CA LEU A 5 -6.10 2.24 -6.57
C LEU A 5 -7.49 2.49 -5.99
N ARG A 6 -8.24 3.46 -6.55
CA ARG A 6 -9.62 3.73 -6.15
C ARG A 6 -10.51 2.50 -6.36
N GLY A 7 -11.36 2.20 -5.39
CA GLY A 7 -12.21 1.01 -5.39
C GLY A 7 -11.47 -0.33 -5.28
N ASN A 8 -10.14 -0.34 -5.14
CA ASN A 8 -9.37 -1.56 -5.02
C ASN A 8 -9.47 -2.14 -3.61
N SER A 9 -10.26 -3.20 -3.45
CA SER A 9 -10.48 -3.87 -2.16
C SER A 9 -9.30 -4.69 -1.63
N GLY A 10 -8.17 -4.70 -2.36
CA GLY A 10 -6.94 -5.39 -2.02
C GLY A 10 -6.76 -6.68 -2.81
N GLY A 11 -6.26 -7.72 -2.14
CA GLY A 11 -5.86 -8.97 -2.78
C GLY A 11 -4.75 -9.64 -1.99
N LEU A 12 -3.85 -10.31 -2.70
CA LEU A 12 -2.72 -11.00 -2.08
C LEU A 12 -1.65 -10.01 -1.64
N VAL A 13 -1.17 -10.16 -0.40
CA VAL A 13 -0.07 -9.35 0.16
C VAL A 13 1.21 -9.50 -0.67
N THR A 14 1.48 -10.69 -1.20
CA THR A 14 2.64 -10.95 -2.07
C THR A 14 2.61 -10.14 -3.35
N GLU A 15 1.43 -10.00 -3.98
CA GLU A 15 1.24 -9.18 -5.18
C GLU A 15 1.45 -7.70 -4.88
N ALA A 16 0.98 -7.21 -3.72
CA ALA A 16 1.24 -5.84 -3.29
C ALA A 16 2.74 -5.58 -3.05
N VAL A 17 3.48 -6.55 -2.49
CA VAL A 17 4.94 -6.47 -2.34
C VAL A 17 5.64 -6.48 -3.70
N GLY A 18 5.19 -7.33 -4.64
CA GLY A 18 5.68 -7.35 -6.01
C GLY A 18 5.45 -6.01 -6.73
N ALA A 19 4.24 -5.46 -6.63
CA ALA A 19 3.90 -4.16 -7.17
C ALA A 19 4.75 -3.03 -6.55
N ALA A 20 4.97 -3.05 -5.23
CA ALA A 20 5.85 -2.09 -4.56
C ALA A 20 7.29 -2.19 -5.09
N SER A 21 7.76 -3.40 -5.38
CA SER A 21 9.11 -3.66 -5.91
C SER A 21 9.33 -3.06 -7.30
N ALA A 22 8.28 -2.83 -8.09
CA ALA A 22 8.42 -2.13 -9.37
C ALA A 22 8.84 -0.66 -9.21
N PHE A 23 8.58 -0.05 -8.04
CA PHE A 23 8.83 1.37 -7.77
C PHE A 23 9.91 1.61 -6.71
N LEU A 24 10.39 0.56 -6.04
CA LEU A 24 11.36 0.63 -4.94
C LEU A 24 12.61 -0.19 -5.30
N ASP A 25 13.79 0.32 -4.93
CA ASP A 25 15.04 -0.45 -5.02
C ASP A 25 15.34 -1.16 -3.70
N GLY A 26 14.49 -2.12 -3.34
CA GLY A 26 14.57 -2.88 -2.10
C GLY A 26 14.11 -2.14 -0.84
N GLY A 27 14.33 -2.76 0.32
CA GLY A 27 13.98 -2.21 1.64
C GLY A 27 12.56 -2.56 2.10
N LEU A 28 12.18 -2.06 3.28
CA LEU A 28 10.94 -2.43 3.96
C LEU A 28 9.69 -1.96 3.18
N VAL A 29 8.68 -2.84 3.09
CA VAL A 29 7.35 -2.54 2.54
C VAL A 29 6.32 -2.52 3.67
N ALA A 30 6.35 -3.51 4.55
CA ALA A 30 5.50 -3.55 5.73
C ALA A 30 6.10 -4.48 6.79
N THR A 31 5.69 -4.28 8.03
CA THR A 31 5.86 -5.29 9.09
C THR A 31 4.51 -5.84 9.50
N TYR A 32 4.48 -7.06 10.03
CA TYR A 32 3.26 -7.64 10.59
C TYR A 32 3.61 -8.57 11.73
N ASP A 33 2.76 -8.66 12.73
CA ASP A 33 2.95 -9.56 13.86
C ASP A 33 2.19 -10.87 13.65
N VAL A 34 2.84 -12.01 13.91
CA VAL A 34 2.18 -13.32 13.98
C VAL A 34 2.53 -13.96 15.31
N ARG A 35 1.53 -14.16 16.17
CA ARG A 35 1.70 -14.81 17.49
C ARG A 35 2.83 -14.19 18.34
N GLY A 36 2.95 -12.86 18.32
CA GLY A 36 3.97 -12.13 19.07
C GLY A 36 5.36 -12.08 18.41
N ALA A 37 5.52 -12.68 17.22
CA ALA A 37 6.74 -12.55 16.43
C ALA A 37 6.53 -11.58 15.26
N GLN A 38 7.29 -10.48 15.27
CA GLN A 38 7.29 -9.52 14.17
C GLN A 38 7.95 -10.13 12.93
N ARG A 39 7.31 -9.96 11.79
CA ARG A 39 7.80 -10.32 10.46
C ARG A 39 7.88 -9.06 9.60
N ALA A 40 8.74 -9.09 8.59
CA ALA A 40 8.96 -7.98 7.69
C ALA A 40 8.87 -8.44 6.23
N LEU A 41 8.18 -7.64 5.44
CA LEU A 41 8.07 -7.79 3.99
C LEU A 41 8.98 -6.75 3.35
N HIS A 42 9.80 -7.17 2.39
CA HIS A 42 10.76 -6.31 1.72
C HIS A 42 10.49 -6.32 0.21
N ALA A 43 10.70 -5.17 -0.41
CA ALA A 43 10.74 -5.05 -1.85
C ALA A 43 11.99 -5.75 -2.40
N GLU A 44 11.90 -6.24 -3.64
CA GLU A 44 13.05 -6.68 -4.41
C GLU A 44 13.85 -5.45 -4.89
N ARG A 45 15.12 -5.68 -5.28
CA ARG A 45 15.98 -4.64 -5.88
C ARG A 45 15.72 -4.53 -7.38
N GLY A 46 16.07 -3.37 -7.96
CA GLY A 46 16.00 -3.10 -9.39
C GLY A 46 14.73 -2.38 -9.84
N GLY A 47 13.89 -1.92 -8.92
CA GLY A 47 12.71 -1.10 -9.22
C GLY A 47 13.07 0.29 -9.75
N ASP A 48 12.15 0.90 -10.50
CA ASP A 48 12.31 2.25 -11.03
C ASP A 48 12.04 3.29 -9.94
N THR A 49 13.11 3.93 -9.48
CA THR A 49 13.06 4.98 -8.44
C THR A 49 13.10 6.39 -9.01
N THR A 50 13.22 6.57 -10.33
CA THR A 50 13.46 7.89 -10.94
C THR A 50 12.20 8.51 -11.53
N ARG A 51 11.30 7.71 -12.12
CA ARG A 51 10.07 8.27 -12.71
C ARG A 51 9.13 8.78 -11.62
N PRO A 52 8.59 10.00 -11.71
CA PRO A 52 7.60 10.47 -10.73
C PRO A 52 6.37 9.56 -10.65
N VAL A 53 5.88 9.29 -9.44
CA VAL A 53 4.69 8.46 -9.19
C VAL A 53 3.72 9.23 -8.30
N VAL A 54 2.45 9.20 -8.67
CA VAL A 54 1.31 9.65 -7.84
C VAL A 54 0.36 8.48 -7.69
N VAL A 55 -0.14 8.24 -6.48
CA VAL A 55 -1.11 7.18 -6.18
C VAL A 55 -2.48 7.83 -5.94
N LEU A 56 -3.50 7.37 -6.65
CA LEU A 56 -4.89 7.76 -6.39
C LEU A 56 -5.55 6.74 -5.47
N VAL A 57 -6.22 7.21 -4.43
CA VAL A 57 -6.93 6.37 -3.45
C VAL A 57 -8.30 6.93 -3.11
N ASP A 58 -9.17 6.06 -2.61
CA ASP A 58 -10.45 6.45 -2.03
C ASP A 58 -10.83 5.56 -0.83
N SER A 59 -12.02 5.77 -0.27
CA SER A 59 -12.56 4.94 0.81
C SER A 59 -12.80 3.48 0.43
N GLY A 60 -12.77 3.13 -0.86
CA GLY A 60 -12.81 1.77 -1.38
C GLY A 60 -11.43 1.10 -1.48
N THR A 61 -10.34 1.87 -1.43
CA THR A 61 -8.97 1.34 -1.31
C THR A 61 -8.82 0.62 0.03
N MET A 62 -8.51 -0.67 -0.01
CA MET A 62 -8.54 -1.53 1.18
C MET A 62 -7.38 -2.56 1.20
N SER A 63 -6.96 -3.00 2.38
CA SER A 63 -6.12 -4.19 2.59
C SER A 63 -4.77 -4.10 1.87
N ALA A 64 -4.43 -5.07 1.01
CA ALA A 64 -3.17 -5.09 0.27
C ALA A 64 -2.93 -3.81 -0.57
N ALA A 65 -4.00 -3.14 -1.04
CA ALA A 65 -3.88 -1.85 -1.73
C ALA A 65 -3.46 -0.72 -0.77
N GLU A 66 -3.92 -0.75 0.49
CA GLU A 66 -3.49 0.17 1.54
C GLU A 66 -2.03 -0.09 1.96
N LEU A 67 -1.62 -1.35 1.98
CA LEU A 67 -0.22 -1.74 2.21
C LEU A 67 0.70 -1.18 1.13
N LEU A 68 0.34 -1.36 -0.15
CA LEU A 68 1.08 -0.77 -1.28
C LEU A 68 1.14 0.75 -1.18
N THR A 69 -0.01 1.40 -0.93
CA THR A 69 -0.10 2.85 -0.76
C THR A 69 0.80 3.35 0.36
N GLY A 70 0.68 2.77 1.55
CA GLY A 70 1.45 3.16 2.73
C GLY A 70 2.95 2.92 2.55
N ALA A 71 3.35 1.84 1.86
CA ALA A 71 4.74 1.57 1.55
C ALA A 71 5.36 2.62 0.61
N LEU A 72 4.64 3.02 -0.43
CA LEU A 72 5.11 4.05 -1.36
C LEU A 72 5.12 5.44 -0.71
N GLN A 73 4.10 5.76 0.10
CA GLN A 73 3.98 7.04 0.80
C GLN A 73 5.08 7.22 1.85
N ASP A 74 5.24 6.26 2.78
CA ASP A 74 6.20 6.36 3.89
C ASP A 74 7.64 6.44 3.42
N ARG A 75 7.90 5.92 2.22
CA ARG A 75 9.22 5.92 1.62
C ARG A 75 9.47 7.13 0.73
N GLY A 76 8.54 8.09 0.71
CA GLY A 76 8.59 9.28 -0.14
C GLY A 76 8.63 8.93 -1.62
N ARG A 77 8.18 7.74 -2.02
CA ARG A 77 8.28 7.27 -3.40
C ARG A 77 7.14 7.80 -4.26
N ALA A 78 5.97 8.01 -3.67
CA ALA A 78 4.82 8.57 -4.37
C ALA A 78 4.08 9.56 -3.48
N VAL A 79 3.47 10.55 -4.13
CA VAL A 79 2.46 11.42 -3.49
C VAL A 79 1.11 10.72 -3.58
N VAL A 80 0.40 10.63 -2.47
CA VAL A 80 -0.94 10.02 -2.37
C VAL A 80 -1.99 11.12 -2.46
N VAL A 81 -2.93 10.98 -3.40
CA VAL A 81 -4.00 11.95 -3.66
C VAL A 81 -5.35 11.24 -3.60
N GLY A 82 -6.34 11.86 -2.96
CA GLY A 82 -7.71 11.32 -2.92
C GLY A 82 -8.35 11.46 -1.55
N THR A 83 -9.10 10.45 -1.11
CA THR A 83 -9.72 10.41 0.23
C THR A 83 -9.11 9.34 1.12
N ARG A 84 -9.34 9.42 2.43
CA ARG A 84 -8.85 8.42 3.40
C ARG A 84 -9.33 7.01 3.02
N THR A 85 -8.42 6.06 3.04
CA THR A 85 -8.69 4.65 2.69
C THR A 85 -9.49 3.92 3.77
N PHE A 86 -9.92 2.69 3.48
CA PHE A 86 -10.88 1.95 4.29
C PHE A 86 -10.40 1.67 5.73
N GLY A 87 -9.14 1.26 5.92
CA GLY A 87 -8.55 0.90 7.20
C GLY A 87 -8.60 -0.58 7.53
N LYS A 88 -8.45 -1.47 6.55
CA LYS A 88 -8.31 -2.91 6.81
C LYS A 88 -6.83 -3.25 6.96
N GLY A 89 -6.36 -3.24 8.21
CA GLY A 89 -4.96 -3.48 8.56
C GLY A 89 -4.66 -4.92 8.98
N SER A 90 -5.64 -5.82 8.93
CA SER A 90 -5.47 -7.23 9.31
C SER A 90 -4.81 -8.06 8.22
N VAL A 91 -3.89 -8.93 8.63
CA VAL A 91 -3.27 -9.95 7.77
C VAL A 91 -4.00 -11.27 8.01
N GLN A 92 -4.50 -11.86 6.93
CA GLN A 92 -5.07 -13.20 6.93
C GLN A 92 -4.09 -14.16 6.26
N MET A 93 -4.00 -15.37 6.79
CA MET A 93 -3.21 -16.44 6.21
C MET A 93 -4.04 -17.72 6.07
N PRO A 94 -3.85 -18.47 4.98
CA PRO A 94 -4.52 -19.74 4.80
C PRO A 94 -4.01 -20.76 5.81
N SER A 95 -4.94 -21.39 6.51
CA SER A 95 -4.68 -22.47 7.47
C SER A 95 -5.41 -23.72 7.00
N ARG A 96 -4.65 -24.78 6.69
CA ARG A 96 -5.22 -26.08 6.30
C ARG A 96 -5.86 -26.77 7.51
N LEU A 97 -7.06 -27.28 7.32
CA LEU A 97 -7.82 -28.04 8.31
C LEU A 97 -7.64 -29.55 8.12
N PRO A 98 -7.95 -30.39 9.13
CA PRO A 98 -7.73 -31.85 9.06
C PRO A 98 -8.47 -32.56 7.92
N ASP A 99 -9.57 -31.98 7.44
CA ASP A 99 -10.38 -32.49 6.32
C ASP A 99 -9.86 -32.04 4.94
N GLY A 100 -8.75 -31.29 4.89
CA GLY A 100 -8.14 -30.78 3.66
C GLY A 100 -8.68 -29.42 3.20
N SER A 101 -9.69 -28.86 3.86
CA SER A 101 -10.17 -27.51 3.58
C SER A 101 -9.17 -26.43 4.03
N VAL A 102 -9.37 -25.18 3.57
CA VAL A 102 -8.52 -24.02 3.91
C VAL A 102 -9.38 -22.92 4.50
N ALA A 103 -9.01 -22.47 5.70
CA ALA A 103 -9.60 -21.31 6.35
C ALA A 103 -8.64 -20.12 6.30
N GLU A 104 -9.14 -18.94 5.92
CA GLU A 104 -8.39 -17.69 6.06
C GLU A 104 -8.55 -17.17 7.49
N LEU A 105 -7.47 -17.21 8.26
CA LEU A 105 -7.48 -16.78 9.65
C LEU A 105 -6.70 -15.48 9.80
N THR A 106 -7.27 -14.51 10.51
CA THR A 106 -6.55 -13.30 10.92
C THR A 106 -5.42 -13.69 11.86
N VAL A 107 -4.18 -13.50 11.42
CA VAL A 107 -2.97 -13.86 12.18
C VAL A 107 -2.30 -12.66 12.84
N GLY A 108 -2.73 -11.45 12.49
CA GLY A 108 -2.31 -10.21 13.13
C GLY A 108 -2.63 -8.98 12.30
N HIS A 109 -1.91 -7.89 12.57
CA HIS A 109 -2.06 -6.62 11.89
C HIS A 109 -0.73 -6.20 11.29
N TYR A 110 -0.76 -5.54 10.13
CA TYR A 110 0.44 -4.97 9.54
C TYR A 110 0.61 -3.50 9.92
N ARG A 111 1.86 -3.04 9.84
CA ARG A 111 2.27 -1.65 9.97
C ARG A 111 3.05 -1.24 8.73
N THR A 112 2.86 0.01 8.33
CA THR A 112 3.61 0.61 7.22
C THR A 112 5.10 0.79 7.58
N PRO A 113 5.99 1.15 6.64
CA PRO A 113 7.41 1.33 6.93
C PRO A 113 7.73 2.35 8.04
N ALA A 114 6.93 3.41 8.17
CA ALA A 114 7.03 4.39 9.26
C ALA A 114 6.36 3.92 10.57
N GLY A 115 5.90 2.67 10.64
CA GLY A 115 5.30 2.06 11.83
C GLY A 115 3.84 2.41 12.06
N ARG A 116 3.13 3.01 11.08
CA ARG A 116 1.72 3.38 11.23
C ARG A 116 0.84 2.14 11.22
N SER A 117 -0.10 2.07 12.17
CA SER A 117 -1.18 1.08 12.14
C SER A 117 -2.24 1.52 11.14
N VAL A 118 -2.60 0.63 10.21
CA VAL A 118 -3.66 0.89 9.22
C VAL A 118 -5.04 0.48 9.74
N ASP A 119 -5.10 -0.51 10.63
CA ASP A 119 -6.37 -1.08 11.10
C ASP A 119 -7.24 -0.04 11.81
N GLY A 120 -8.47 0.14 11.32
CA GLY A 120 -9.45 1.14 11.78
C GLY A 120 -9.11 2.59 11.42
N ARG A 121 -7.93 2.87 10.85
CA ARG A 121 -7.45 4.23 10.56
C ARG A 121 -7.41 4.52 9.06
N GLY A 122 -6.94 3.57 8.27
CA GLY A 122 -6.61 3.78 6.86
C GLY A 122 -5.31 4.55 6.67
N ILE A 123 -5.02 4.84 5.41
CA ILE A 123 -3.97 5.74 4.95
C ILE A 123 -4.62 7.08 4.66
N THR A 124 -4.09 8.13 5.29
CA THR A 124 -4.45 9.52 4.97
C THR A 124 -3.62 9.96 3.76
N PRO A 125 -4.25 10.50 2.70
CA PRO A 125 -3.54 11.00 1.52
C PRO A 125 -2.70 12.23 1.88
N ASP A 126 -1.64 12.48 1.11
CA ASP A 126 -0.83 13.70 1.23
C ASP A 126 -1.61 14.94 0.74
N LEU A 127 -2.50 14.73 -0.22
CA LEU A 127 -3.41 15.75 -0.74
C LEU A 127 -4.85 15.21 -0.79
N GLU A 128 -5.71 15.76 0.06
CA GLU A 128 -7.14 15.45 0.04
C GLU A 128 -7.81 15.97 -1.24
N ALA A 129 -8.59 15.11 -1.88
CA ALA A 129 -9.32 15.38 -3.11
C ALA A 129 -10.46 14.38 -3.28
N ASP A 130 -11.59 14.82 -3.85
CA ASP A 130 -12.74 13.95 -4.09
C ASP A 130 -13.05 13.90 -5.59
N ASP A 131 -14.05 14.65 -6.07
CA ASP A 131 -14.47 14.67 -7.49
C ASP A 131 -13.34 15.04 -8.48
N ASP A 132 -12.37 15.86 -8.05
CA ASP A 132 -11.26 16.34 -8.88
C ASP A 132 -9.94 15.59 -8.65
N ALA A 133 -9.94 14.48 -7.90
CA ALA A 133 -8.73 13.77 -7.48
C ALA A 133 -7.79 13.43 -8.64
N ARG A 134 -8.35 12.97 -9.78
CA ARG A 134 -7.56 12.66 -10.97
C ARG A 134 -6.84 13.89 -11.54
N GLN A 135 -7.56 15.00 -11.69
CA GLN A 135 -6.98 16.24 -12.21
C GLN A 135 -5.89 16.77 -11.28
N ARG A 136 -6.10 16.69 -9.96
CA ARG A 136 -5.07 17.05 -8.98
C ARG A 136 -3.86 16.14 -9.06
N ALA A 137 -4.04 14.83 -9.21
CA ALA A 137 -2.93 13.89 -9.37
C ALA A 137 -2.11 14.17 -10.64
N GLU A 138 -2.76 14.49 -11.75
CA GLU A 138 -2.09 14.90 -12.99
C GLU A 138 -1.32 16.22 -12.81
N THR A 139 -1.90 17.18 -12.09
CA THR A 139 -1.24 18.45 -11.74
C THR A 139 0.00 18.21 -10.87
N VAL A 140 -0.13 17.43 -9.79
CA VAL A 140 0.99 17.03 -8.93
C VAL A 140 2.06 16.34 -9.76
N LEU A 141 1.69 15.37 -10.59
CA LEU A 141 2.63 14.63 -11.41
C LEU A 141 3.41 15.55 -12.36
N SER A 142 2.76 16.54 -12.97
CA SER A 142 3.42 17.53 -13.83
C SER A 142 4.41 18.40 -13.07
N GLY A 143 4.14 18.73 -11.79
CA GLY A 143 5.05 19.48 -10.93
C GLY A 143 6.22 18.66 -10.38
N LEU A 144 6.11 17.33 -10.39
CA LEU A 144 7.20 16.42 -9.99
C LEU A 144 8.20 16.12 -11.13
N GLY A 145 7.90 16.49 -12.38
CA GLY A 145 8.85 16.44 -13.51
C GLY A 145 9.44 17.82 -13.79
N ASP A 146 10.73 18.01 -14.11
CA ASP A 146 11.85 17.09 -14.35
C ASP A 146 12.93 17.22 -13.24
N PRO A 147 13.61 16.14 -12.79
CA PRO A 147 14.99 16.28 -12.39
C PRO A 147 15.81 16.59 -13.65
N SER A 148 16.48 17.73 -13.64
CA SER A 148 17.39 18.14 -14.71
C SER A 148 18.52 17.14 -14.93
#